data_AF-A0A0P6WPV4-F1
#
_entry.id   AF-A0A0P6WPV4-F1
#
_cell.length_a   1.000
_cell.length_b   1.000
_cell.length_c   1.000
_cell.angle_alpha   90.00
_cell.angle_beta   90.00
_cell.angle_gamma   90.00
#
_symmetry.space_group_name_H-M   'P 1'
#
loop_
_entity.id
_entity.type
_entity.pdbx_description
1 polymer ?
#
loop_
_entity_poly.entity_id
_entity_poly.type
_entity_poly.pdbx_seq_one_letter_code
_entity_poly.pdbx_strand_id
1 'polypeptide(L)'
;MCRNRLFFVLFISSCLFLSGCRVVFDPFAQNAEQKEIQKEHRQKADVQEQEEVVQEESEEPAFNINATLTLDGEKMMISGDTDLPPDTFLKIKLMPYKGNATVEEIKEETAGTLNEVPANTVGIGTSVEEDGSIREKTYYRPDLSTRYRFELVFEPEGQEEEIKQQLIEQAGNLDELPGLQVTKEADPDASMVHGDDPVKGYIQTVNIMKAGEKNGDGVTLEFE
;
A
#
# COMPACT_ATOMS: atom_id res chain seq x y z
N MET A 1 85.42 -13.38 -9.19
CA MET A 1 85.37 -13.27 -10.66
C MET A 1 84.01 -13.72 -11.16
N CYS A 2 83.50 -12.97 -12.14
CA CYS A 2 82.38 -13.15 -13.06
C CYS A 2 81.69 -14.52 -13.15
N ARG A 3 80.48 -14.69 -13.69
CA ARG A 3 79.32 -13.84 -14.06
C ARG A 3 78.41 -14.82 -14.82
N ASN A 4 77.11 -14.75 -14.58
CA ASN A 4 76.00 -15.08 -15.48
C ASN A 4 75.98 -16.35 -16.36
N ARG A 5 74.85 -17.05 -16.18
CA ARG A 5 73.90 -17.52 -17.21
C ARG A 5 74.42 -18.47 -18.28
N LEU A 6 73.92 -19.70 -18.27
CA LEU A 6 73.79 -20.47 -19.49
C LEU A 6 72.62 -21.49 -19.38
N PHE A 7 71.65 -21.33 -20.30
CA PHE A 7 70.89 -22.37 -21.03
C PHE A 7 69.75 -23.05 -20.23
N PHE A 8 68.46 -22.87 -20.56
CA PHE A 8 67.73 -23.26 -21.79
C PHE A 8 67.90 -24.76 -22.09
N VAL A 9 66.81 -25.43 -22.52
CA VAL A 9 66.71 -26.87 -22.87
C VAL A 9 66.38 -27.72 -21.61
N LEU A 10 65.18 -28.25 -21.37
CA LEU A 10 64.33 -29.07 -22.24
C LEU A 10 62.88 -29.10 -21.75
N PHE A 11 62.00 -28.92 -22.73
CA PHE A 11 60.64 -29.44 -22.81
C PHE A 11 60.64 -30.96 -22.57
N ILE A 12 59.52 -31.50 -22.06
CA ILE A 12 59.13 -32.93 -22.09
C ILE A 12 59.72 -33.79 -20.98
N SER A 13 58.92 -34.07 -19.95
CA SER A 13 58.60 -35.47 -19.59
C SER A 13 57.46 -35.48 -18.58
N SER A 14 56.30 -35.77 -19.11
CA SER A 14 55.06 -36.14 -18.47
C SER A 14 55.18 -37.28 -17.44
N CYS A 15 54.14 -37.33 -16.59
CA CYS A 15 53.67 -38.47 -15.79
C CYS A 15 54.38 -38.68 -14.44
N LEU A 16 53.69 -38.44 -13.33
CA LEU A 16 52.93 -39.46 -12.59
C LEU A 16 52.58 -38.95 -11.17
N PHE A 17 51.28 -38.91 -10.89
CA PHE A 17 50.57 -39.20 -9.63
C PHE A 17 51.26 -38.97 -8.28
N LEU A 18 50.61 -38.17 -7.43
CA LEU A 18 50.33 -38.50 -6.02
C LEU A 18 49.19 -37.60 -5.48
N SER A 19 47.97 -38.14 -5.59
CA SER A 19 46.86 -38.10 -4.61
C SER A 19 46.81 -36.94 -3.60
N GLY A 20 45.93 -35.97 -3.88
CA GLY A 20 45.29 -35.12 -2.87
C GLY A 20 43.79 -35.36 -2.88
N CYS A 21 43.24 -35.76 -1.74
CA CYS A 21 41.87 -36.26 -1.55
C CYS A 21 40.79 -35.36 -2.16
N ARG A 22 39.93 -35.95 -3.00
CA ARG A 22 38.58 -35.44 -3.25
C ARG A 22 37.85 -35.38 -1.91
N VAL A 23 37.52 -34.18 -1.46
CA VAL A 23 36.48 -34.00 -0.44
C VAL A 23 35.17 -34.38 -1.10
N VAL A 24 34.69 -35.58 -0.82
CA VAL A 24 33.32 -35.98 -1.13
C VAL A 24 32.44 -35.23 -0.12
N PHE A 25 31.67 -34.28 -0.62
CA PHE A 25 30.65 -33.60 0.16
C PHE A 25 29.48 -34.57 0.31
N ASP A 26 29.35 -35.18 1.49
CA ASP A 26 28.17 -35.98 1.86
C ASP A 26 27.22 -35.08 2.66
N PRO A 27 26.08 -34.64 2.09
CA PRO A 27 25.21 -33.65 2.71
C PRO A 27 24.38 -34.19 3.89
N PHE A 28 24.52 -35.46 4.27
CA PHE A 28 23.70 -36.07 5.35
C PHE A 28 24.48 -36.52 6.60
N ALA A 29 25.79 -36.28 6.68
CA ALA A 29 26.60 -36.61 7.85
C ALA A 29 27.00 -35.36 8.67
N GLN A 30 26.03 -34.63 9.24
CA GLN A 30 26.32 -33.56 10.20
C GLN A 30 26.12 -34.03 11.65
N ASN A 31 27.19 -33.97 12.44
CA ASN A 31 27.18 -34.21 13.88
C ASN A 31 26.39 -33.12 14.62
N ALA A 32 25.75 -33.49 15.74
CA ALA A 32 24.80 -32.67 16.49
C ALA A 32 25.32 -31.28 16.90
N GLU A 33 26.62 -31.11 17.12
CA GLU A 33 27.24 -29.82 17.47
C GLU A 33 27.23 -28.80 16.31
N GLN A 34 27.26 -29.24 15.05
CA GLN A 34 27.14 -28.32 13.90
C GLN A 34 25.71 -27.81 13.70
N LYS A 35 24.70 -28.54 14.19
CA LYS A 35 23.29 -28.13 14.16
C LYS A 35 22.98 -27.00 15.15
N GLU A 36 23.70 -26.92 16.27
CA GLU A 36 23.50 -25.85 17.26
C GLU A 36 24.17 -24.54 16.83
N ILE A 37 25.37 -24.59 16.26
CA ILE A 37 26.05 -23.40 15.73
C ILE A 37 25.28 -22.83 14.52
N GLN A 38 24.70 -23.69 13.68
CA GLN A 38 23.86 -23.24 12.56
C GLN A 38 22.48 -22.71 13.02
N LYS A 39 21.97 -23.15 14.18
CA LYS A 39 20.77 -22.55 14.81
C LYS A 39 21.06 -21.16 15.38
N GLU A 40 22.21 -20.96 16.03
CA GLU A 40 22.58 -19.66 16.60
C GLU A 40 22.90 -18.62 15.51
N HIS A 41 23.51 -19.04 14.40
CA HIS A 41 23.71 -18.17 13.23
C HIS A 41 22.44 -17.96 12.39
N ARG A 42 21.49 -18.91 12.36
CA ARG A 42 20.15 -18.67 11.77
C ARG A 42 19.35 -17.64 12.56
N GLN A 43 19.50 -17.59 13.88
CA GLN A 43 18.78 -16.63 14.72
C GLN A 43 19.36 -15.21 14.72
N LYS A 44 20.53 -14.99 14.11
CA LYS A 44 21.18 -13.66 14.01
C LYS A 44 21.31 -13.13 12.57
N ALA A 45 20.77 -13.86 11.60
CA ALA A 45 20.77 -13.46 10.19
C ALA A 45 19.45 -13.82 9.48
N ASP A 46 18.32 -13.78 10.21
CA ASP A 46 17.05 -13.31 9.63
C ASP A 46 17.14 -11.78 9.73
N VAL A 47 17.81 -11.17 8.76
CA VAL A 47 17.14 -10.57 7.61
C VAL A 47 16.33 -9.38 8.12
N GLN A 48 17.06 -8.27 8.32
CA GLN A 48 16.57 -6.97 7.87
C GLN A 48 16.28 -7.12 6.36
N GLU A 49 15.18 -7.76 6.01
CA GLU A 49 14.44 -7.40 4.81
C GLU A 49 13.91 -6.01 5.14
N GLN A 50 14.71 -5.01 4.78
CA GLN A 50 14.10 -3.83 4.22
C GLN A 50 13.21 -4.38 3.12
N GLU A 51 11.89 -4.44 3.39
CA GLU A 51 10.90 -4.27 2.34
C GLU A 51 11.34 -3.01 1.61
N GLU A 52 12.12 -3.22 0.56
CA GLU A 52 12.15 -2.33 -0.57
C GLU A 52 10.70 -2.37 -1.06
N VAL A 53 9.87 -1.50 -0.48
CA VAL A 53 8.61 -1.07 -1.05
C VAL A 53 9.03 -0.58 -2.41
N VAL A 54 8.93 -1.48 -3.40
CA VAL A 54 8.95 -1.13 -4.80
C VAL A 54 7.86 -0.08 -4.88
N GLN A 55 8.26 1.19 -4.94
CA GLN A 55 7.40 2.22 -5.47
C GLN A 55 7.17 1.78 -6.91
N GLU A 56 6.15 0.94 -7.12
CA GLU A 56 5.56 0.77 -8.42
C GLU A 56 5.31 2.18 -8.92
N GLU A 57 5.91 2.52 -10.07
CA GLU A 57 5.58 3.77 -10.74
C GLU A 57 4.06 3.80 -10.83
N SER A 58 3.44 4.76 -10.13
CA SER A 58 2.00 4.86 -10.01
C SER A 58 1.43 4.92 -11.42
N GLU A 59 0.93 3.80 -11.92
CA GLU A 59 0.18 3.76 -13.16
C GLU A 59 -1.04 4.67 -12.95
N GLU A 60 -1.37 5.48 -13.96
CA GLU A 60 -2.55 6.34 -13.89
C GLU A 60 -3.79 5.45 -13.63
N PRO A 61 -4.66 5.84 -12.69
CA PRO A 61 -5.80 5.01 -12.31
C PRO A 61 -6.70 4.76 -13.53
N ALA A 62 -7.28 3.55 -13.59
CA ALA A 62 -8.15 3.16 -14.70
C ALA A 62 -9.41 4.02 -14.82
N PHE A 63 -9.81 4.66 -13.72
CA PHE A 63 -10.97 5.53 -13.61
C PHE A 63 -10.54 6.86 -13.00
N ASN A 64 -11.08 7.95 -13.53
CA ASN A 64 -10.88 9.27 -12.99
C ASN A 64 -11.97 9.61 -11.96
N ILE A 65 -11.57 10.06 -10.77
CA ILE A 65 -12.46 10.55 -9.72
C ILE A 65 -11.97 11.96 -9.36
N ASN A 66 -12.63 12.99 -9.87
CA ASN A 66 -12.32 14.38 -9.54
C ASN A 66 -13.28 14.83 -8.44
N ALA A 67 -12.85 14.73 -7.18
CA ALA A 67 -13.69 15.08 -6.03
C ALA A 67 -13.16 16.32 -5.29
N THR A 68 -14.10 17.04 -4.68
CA THR A 68 -13.84 18.17 -3.79
C THR A 68 -14.65 18.01 -2.50
N LEU A 69 -14.10 18.54 -1.40
CA LEU A 69 -14.75 18.60 -0.10
C LEU A 69 -14.91 20.05 0.34
N THR A 70 -16.15 20.53 0.42
CA THR A 70 -16.46 21.86 0.94
C THR A 70 -16.79 21.78 2.43
N LEU A 71 -16.13 22.61 3.24
CA LEU A 71 -16.30 22.70 4.69
C LEU A 71 -17.09 23.96 5.08
N ASP A 72 -18.20 23.77 5.82
CA ASP A 72 -19.03 24.84 6.37
C ASP A 72 -19.46 24.50 7.81
N GLY A 73 -18.65 24.93 8.78
CA GLY A 73 -18.78 24.57 10.18
C GLY A 73 -18.60 23.06 10.38
N GLU A 74 -19.62 22.41 10.93
CA GLU A 74 -19.64 20.95 11.10
C GLU A 74 -19.98 20.21 9.80
N LYS A 75 -20.52 20.91 8.80
CA LYS A 75 -20.93 20.30 7.54
C LYS A 75 -19.74 20.10 6.63
N MET A 76 -19.74 18.95 5.96
CA MET A 76 -18.78 18.59 4.93
C MET A 76 -19.59 18.13 3.71
N MET A 77 -19.36 18.71 2.55
CA MET A 77 -20.10 18.40 1.33
C MET A 77 -19.14 17.90 0.26
N ILE A 78 -19.42 16.73 -0.30
CA ILE A 78 -18.66 16.19 -1.44
C ILE A 78 -19.36 16.60 -2.73
N SER A 79 -18.57 17.05 -3.69
CA SER A 79 -18.98 17.34 -5.06
C SER A 79 -17.87 16.94 -6.02
N GLY A 80 -18.21 16.55 -7.24
CA GLY A 80 -17.20 16.12 -8.21
C GLY A 80 -17.78 15.46 -9.44
N ASP A 81 -16.89 15.00 -10.31
CA ASP A 81 -17.16 14.27 -11.53
C ASP A 81 -16.27 13.03 -11.65
N THR A 82 -16.76 12.03 -12.37
CA THR A 82 -16.05 10.77 -12.57
C THR A 82 -16.50 10.10 -13.87
N ASP A 83 -15.67 9.19 -14.39
CA ASP A 83 -16.01 8.31 -15.51
C ASP A 83 -16.55 6.93 -15.05
N LEU A 84 -16.72 6.73 -13.74
CA LEU A 84 -17.33 5.54 -13.18
C LEU A 84 -18.78 5.36 -13.67
N PRO A 85 -19.25 4.10 -13.82
CA PRO A 85 -20.64 3.83 -14.17
C PRO A 85 -21.64 4.50 -13.20
N PRO A 86 -22.83 4.88 -13.68
CA PRO A 86 -23.93 5.34 -12.81
C PRO A 86 -24.22 4.33 -11.70
N ASP A 87 -24.72 4.85 -10.57
CA ASP A 87 -25.03 4.11 -9.35
C ASP A 87 -23.82 3.48 -8.63
N THR A 88 -22.59 3.66 -9.16
CA THR A 88 -21.36 3.29 -8.46
C THR A 88 -21.30 3.92 -7.07
N PHE A 89 -21.04 3.10 -6.04
CA PHE A 89 -20.99 3.54 -4.66
C PHE A 89 -19.56 3.89 -4.24
N LEU A 90 -19.40 5.13 -3.74
CA LEU A 90 -18.16 5.65 -3.18
C LEU A 90 -18.29 5.69 -1.65
N LYS A 91 -17.47 4.90 -0.97
CA LYS A 91 -17.40 4.85 0.50
C LYS A 91 -16.70 6.11 1.00
N ILE A 92 -17.11 6.60 2.16
CA ILE A 92 -16.38 7.66 2.87
C ILE A 92 -15.85 7.14 4.19
N LYS A 93 -14.67 7.63 4.60
CA LYS A 93 -14.12 7.39 5.94
C LYS A 93 -13.67 8.71 6.54
N LEU A 94 -13.93 8.90 7.82
CA LEU A 94 -13.41 10.03 8.58
C LEU A 94 -12.59 9.50 9.75
N MET A 95 -11.30 9.81 9.78
CA MET A 95 -10.39 9.37 10.82
C MET A 95 -9.78 10.56 11.54
N PRO A 96 -9.92 10.68 12.87
CA PRO A 96 -9.23 11.72 13.59
C PRO A 96 -7.73 11.45 13.60
N TYR A 97 -6.92 12.48 13.43
CA TYR A 97 -5.49 12.38 13.73
C TYR A 97 -5.27 12.20 15.23
N LYS A 98 -4.17 11.54 15.62
CA LYS A 98 -3.76 11.48 17.02
C LYS A 98 -3.60 12.89 17.57
N GLY A 99 -4.12 13.15 18.78
CA GLY A 99 -4.41 14.51 19.29
C GLY A 99 -3.22 15.48 19.42
N ASN A 100 -1.99 15.00 19.30
CA ASN A 100 -0.76 15.80 19.28
C ASN A 100 -0.14 16.01 17.89
N ALA A 101 -0.72 15.44 16.82
CA ALA A 101 -0.22 15.62 15.47
C ALA A 101 -0.19 17.11 15.10
N THR A 102 0.90 17.56 14.51
CA THR A 102 1.10 18.93 14.04
C THR A 102 0.62 19.08 12.59
N VAL A 103 0.51 20.32 12.11
CA VAL A 103 0.14 20.57 10.71
C VAL A 103 1.25 20.07 9.78
N GLU A 104 2.51 20.19 10.22
CA GLU A 104 3.70 19.75 9.53
C GLU A 104 3.74 18.22 9.41
N GLU A 105 3.52 17.48 10.50
CA GLU A 105 3.49 16.00 10.47
C GLU A 105 2.39 15.46 9.55
N ILE A 106 1.24 16.15 9.46
CA ILE A 106 0.16 15.75 8.54
C ILE A 106 0.57 15.98 7.09
N LYS A 107 1.20 17.12 6.78
CA LYS A 107 1.69 17.43 5.42
C LYS A 107 2.82 16.53 4.97
N GLU A 108 3.66 16.07 5.90
CA GLU A 108 4.74 15.12 5.64
C GLU A 108 4.27 13.66 5.70
N GLU A 109 2.97 13.42 5.85
CA GLU A 109 2.34 12.09 5.93
C GLU A 109 2.91 11.19 7.05
N THR A 110 3.52 11.79 8.08
CA THR A 110 4.09 11.07 9.23
C THR A 110 3.11 10.97 10.40
N ALA A 111 2.01 11.72 10.37
CA ALA A 111 0.99 11.71 11.41
C ALA A 111 0.12 10.44 11.38
N GLY A 112 0.07 9.72 12.50
CA GLY A 112 -0.84 8.59 12.66
C GLY A 112 -2.29 9.02 12.93
N THR A 113 -3.24 8.20 12.47
CA THR A 113 -4.68 8.35 12.73
C THR A 113 -5.15 7.48 13.91
N LEU A 114 -6.35 7.79 14.40
CA LEU A 114 -7.13 6.97 15.32
C LEU A 114 -8.19 6.16 14.53
N ASN A 115 -8.94 5.32 15.23
CA ASN A 115 -10.05 4.57 14.65
C ASN A 115 -11.04 5.49 13.93
N GLU A 116 -11.61 4.97 12.85
CA GLU A 116 -12.65 5.63 12.05
C GLU A 116 -13.82 6.08 12.94
N VAL A 117 -14.31 7.29 12.66
CA VAL A 117 -15.54 7.78 13.25
C VAL A 117 -16.70 6.91 12.75
N PRO A 118 -17.55 6.37 13.63
CA PRO A 118 -18.63 5.49 13.22
C PRO A 118 -19.54 6.06 12.13
N ALA A 119 -19.92 5.24 11.16
CA ALA A 119 -20.74 5.64 10.02
C ALA A 119 -22.14 6.18 10.39
N ASN A 120 -22.66 5.84 11.57
CA ASN A 120 -23.90 6.43 12.10
C ASN A 120 -23.75 7.91 12.51
N THR A 121 -22.51 8.40 12.62
CA THR A 121 -22.19 9.77 12.99
C THR A 121 -21.88 10.60 11.75
N VAL A 122 -21.06 10.07 10.83
CA VAL A 122 -20.60 10.82 9.64
C VAL A 122 -21.47 10.51 8.41
N GLY A 123 -21.70 9.23 8.13
CA GLY A 123 -22.33 8.71 6.92
C GLY A 123 -21.59 7.49 6.39
N ILE A 124 -22.16 6.83 5.37
CA ILE A 124 -21.61 5.61 4.77
C ILE A 124 -20.93 5.82 3.41
N GLY A 125 -21.27 6.91 2.70
CA GLY A 125 -20.86 7.12 1.31
C GLY A 125 -21.90 7.85 0.46
N THR A 126 -21.58 7.97 -0.82
CA THR A 126 -22.41 8.56 -1.89
C THR A 126 -22.38 7.69 -3.15
N SER A 127 -23.12 8.08 -4.19
CA SER A 127 -23.22 7.36 -5.47
C SER A 127 -22.90 8.28 -6.65
N VAL A 128 -22.61 7.68 -7.80
CA VAL A 128 -22.47 8.39 -9.08
C VAL A 128 -23.84 8.53 -9.76
N GLU A 129 -24.13 9.70 -10.32
CA GLU A 129 -25.36 9.98 -11.07
C GLU A 129 -25.21 9.60 -12.56
N GLU A 130 -26.32 9.58 -13.30
CA GLU A 130 -26.33 9.24 -14.74
C GLU A 130 -25.43 10.13 -15.61
N ASP A 131 -25.16 11.36 -15.19
CA ASP A 131 -24.31 12.32 -15.91
C ASP A 131 -22.82 12.23 -15.53
N GLY A 132 -22.43 11.26 -14.70
CA GLY A 132 -21.07 11.08 -14.20
C GLY A 132 -20.73 12.01 -13.03
N SER A 133 -21.68 12.81 -12.53
CA SER A 133 -21.44 13.61 -11.32
C SER A 133 -21.52 12.75 -10.06
N ILE A 134 -20.71 13.09 -9.06
CA ILE A 134 -20.83 12.51 -7.72
C ILE A 134 -22.04 13.14 -7.05
N ARG A 135 -23.02 12.33 -6.64
CA ARG A 135 -24.23 12.79 -5.95
C ARG A 135 -23.84 13.61 -4.72
N GLU A 136 -24.28 14.87 -4.70
CA GLU A 136 -23.98 15.77 -3.59
C GLU A 136 -24.67 15.27 -2.31
N LYS A 137 -23.89 15.15 -1.24
CA LYS A 137 -24.39 14.74 0.06
C LYS A 137 -23.66 15.48 1.18
N THR A 138 -24.41 15.87 2.19
CA THR A 138 -23.86 16.49 3.40
C THR A 138 -23.53 15.45 4.44
N TYR A 139 -22.31 15.51 4.95
CA TYR A 139 -21.78 14.75 6.08
C TYR A 139 -21.46 15.70 7.23
N TYR A 140 -21.29 15.16 8.43
CA TYR A 140 -21.03 15.95 9.63
C TYR A 140 -19.76 15.49 10.33
N ARG A 141 -18.83 16.42 10.60
CA ARG A 141 -17.68 16.14 11.45
C ARG A 141 -18.08 16.30 12.92
N PRO A 142 -17.63 15.41 13.83
CA PRO A 142 -18.06 15.44 15.23
C PRO A 142 -17.63 16.68 16.04
N ASP A 143 -16.50 17.29 15.68
CA ASP A 143 -15.91 18.40 16.43
C ASP A 143 -15.05 19.29 15.51
N LEU A 144 -15.04 20.59 15.77
CA LEU A 144 -14.29 21.59 14.99
C LEU A 144 -12.85 21.82 15.50
N SER A 145 -12.54 21.32 16.69
CA SER A 145 -11.23 21.47 17.33
C SER A 145 -10.27 20.31 17.05
N THR A 146 -10.74 19.31 16.32
CA THR A 146 -10.02 18.10 15.95
C THR A 146 -9.64 18.13 14.47
N ARG A 147 -8.46 17.59 14.14
CA ARG A 147 -8.02 17.39 12.75
C ARG A 147 -8.43 16.01 12.27
N TYR A 148 -8.83 15.90 11.02
CA TYR A 148 -9.27 14.63 10.43
C TYR A 148 -8.61 14.36 9.09
N ARG A 149 -8.38 13.09 8.80
CA ARG A 149 -8.21 12.59 7.44
C ARG A 149 -9.56 12.13 6.94
N PHE A 150 -9.99 12.68 5.81
CA PHE A 150 -11.19 12.26 5.13
C PHE A 150 -10.76 11.46 3.90
N GLU A 151 -11.31 10.27 3.72
CA GLU A 151 -11.00 9.40 2.59
C GLU A 151 -12.27 9.16 1.78
N LEU A 152 -12.13 9.23 0.46
CA LEU A 152 -13.11 8.79 -0.53
C LEU A 152 -12.57 7.50 -1.15
N VAL A 153 -13.32 6.42 -1.05
CA VAL A 153 -12.86 5.08 -1.42
C VAL A 153 -13.79 4.45 -2.44
N PHE A 154 -13.24 4.10 -3.60
CA PHE A 154 -13.91 3.25 -4.58
C PHE A 154 -13.33 1.84 -4.51
N GLU A 155 -14.19 0.86 -4.24
CA GLU A 155 -13.84 -0.56 -4.16
C GLU A 155 -14.59 -1.29 -5.28
N PRO A 156 -13.93 -1.69 -6.38
CA PRO A 156 -14.57 -2.33 -7.53
C PRO A 156 -15.31 -3.61 -7.17
N GLU A 157 -14.67 -4.51 -6.43
CA GLU A 157 -15.25 -5.80 -6.02
C GLU A 157 -16.41 -5.66 -5.02
N GLY A 158 -16.46 -4.54 -4.31
CA GLY A 158 -17.51 -4.21 -3.35
C GLY A 158 -18.78 -3.63 -3.98
N GLN A 159 -18.83 -3.47 -5.31
CA GLN A 159 -20.00 -2.94 -6.03
C GLN A 159 -21.06 -4.01 -6.26
N GLU A 160 -22.28 -3.57 -6.58
CA GLU A 160 -23.35 -4.47 -7.01
C GLU A 160 -22.98 -5.19 -8.32
N GLU A 161 -23.47 -6.42 -8.51
CA GLU A 161 -23.10 -7.28 -9.66
C GLU A 161 -23.29 -6.59 -11.01
N GLU A 162 -24.36 -5.82 -11.18
CA GLU A 162 -24.63 -5.08 -12.43
C GLU A 162 -23.56 -4.03 -12.72
N ILE A 163 -23.09 -3.32 -11.68
CA ILE A 163 -22.03 -2.32 -11.80
C ILE A 163 -20.70 -3.01 -12.05
N LYS A 164 -20.42 -4.13 -11.38
CA LYS A 164 -19.21 -4.93 -11.62
C LYS A 164 -19.09 -5.38 -13.07
N GLN A 165 -20.19 -5.85 -13.68
CA GLN A 165 -20.16 -6.20 -15.11
C GLN A 165 -19.84 -4.99 -16.00
N GLN A 166 -20.41 -3.82 -15.72
CA GLN A 166 -20.08 -2.59 -16.47
C GLN A 166 -18.61 -2.19 -16.33
N LEU A 167 -18.06 -2.28 -15.13
CA LEU A 167 -16.65 -2.02 -14.87
C LEU A 167 -15.74 -3.01 -15.62
N ILE A 168 -16.11 -4.30 -15.65
CA ILE A 168 -15.38 -5.33 -16.41
C ILE A 168 -15.43 -5.05 -17.91
N GLU A 169 -16.57 -4.64 -18.44
CA GLU A 169 -16.71 -4.28 -19.85
C GLU A 169 -15.88 -3.04 -20.23
N GLN A 170 -15.72 -2.09 -19.30
CA GLN A 170 -14.97 -0.85 -19.53
C GLN A 170 -13.45 -1.02 -19.36
N ALA A 171 -13.00 -1.70 -18.31
CA ALA A 171 -11.60 -1.72 -17.89
C ALA A 171 -10.99 -3.12 -17.73
N GLY A 172 -11.78 -4.18 -17.87
CA GLY A 172 -11.29 -5.56 -17.83
C GLY A 172 -11.29 -6.15 -16.42
N ASN A 173 -10.17 -6.72 -15.99
CA ASN A 173 -10.10 -7.43 -14.72
C ASN A 173 -10.08 -6.46 -13.53
N LEU A 174 -11.07 -6.55 -12.64
CA LEU A 174 -11.24 -5.65 -11.49
C LEU A 174 -10.12 -5.76 -10.45
N ASP A 175 -9.44 -6.91 -10.37
CA ASP A 175 -8.34 -7.14 -9.42
C ASP A 175 -6.97 -6.62 -9.91
N GLU A 176 -6.90 -6.26 -11.19
CA GLU A 176 -5.69 -5.85 -11.92
C GLU A 176 -5.84 -4.45 -12.52
N LEU A 177 -6.80 -3.66 -12.05
CA LEU A 177 -6.95 -2.28 -12.52
C LEU A 177 -5.71 -1.45 -12.12
N PRO A 178 -5.12 -0.68 -13.06
CA PRO A 178 -4.06 0.27 -12.77
C PRO A 178 -4.40 1.21 -11.61
N GLY A 179 -3.44 1.46 -10.72
CA GLY A 179 -3.55 2.40 -9.59
C GLY A 179 -4.32 1.89 -8.35
N LEU A 180 -4.71 0.61 -8.30
CA LEU A 180 -5.37 0.03 -7.13
C LEU A 180 -4.44 0.01 -5.91
N GLN A 181 -4.98 0.42 -4.76
CA GLN A 181 -4.31 0.35 -3.46
C GLN A 181 -4.94 -0.73 -2.59
N VAL A 182 -4.13 -1.42 -1.78
CA VAL A 182 -4.65 -2.36 -0.78
C VAL A 182 -5.30 -1.56 0.35
N THR A 183 -6.62 -1.67 0.48
CA THR A 183 -7.42 -0.94 1.47
C THR A 183 -7.61 -1.72 2.77
N LYS A 184 -7.50 -3.05 2.70
CA LYS A 184 -7.51 -3.97 3.83
C LYS A 184 -6.67 -5.19 3.48
N GLU A 185 -5.68 -5.47 4.31
CA GLU A 185 -4.87 -6.68 4.19
C GLU A 185 -5.71 -7.94 4.40
N ALA A 186 -5.27 -9.02 3.76
CA ALA A 186 -5.77 -10.36 4.02
C ALA A 186 -5.64 -10.69 5.52
N ASP A 187 -6.71 -11.17 6.14
CA ASP A 187 -6.66 -11.68 7.52
C ASP A 187 -6.61 -13.21 7.50
N PRO A 188 -5.40 -13.81 7.57
CA PRO A 188 -5.24 -15.25 7.54
C PRO A 188 -5.79 -15.93 8.81
N ASP A 189 -5.97 -15.20 9.91
CA ASP A 189 -6.44 -15.73 11.19
C ASP A 189 -7.97 -15.68 11.30
N ALA A 190 -8.64 -14.78 10.56
CA ALA A 190 -10.10 -14.70 10.50
C ALA A 190 -10.75 -15.62 9.45
N SER A 191 -9.99 -16.07 8.43
CA SER A 191 -10.56 -16.94 7.40
C SER A 191 -10.56 -18.41 7.81
N MET A 192 -11.75 -19.02 7.81
CA MET A 192 -11.91 -20.45 8.06
C MET A 192 -11.55 -21.33 6.86
N VAL A 193 -11.39 -20.77 5.65
CA VAL A 193 -11.11 -21.50 4.40
C VAL A 193 -10.40 -20.55 3.42
N HIS A 194 -9.07 -20.58 3.39
CA HIS A 194 -8.19 -19.71 2.57
C HIS A 194 -8.30 -18.22 2.96
N GLY A 195 -7.21 -17.64 3.48
CA GLY A 195 -7.12 -16.23 3.91
C GLY A 195 -7.94 -15.31 3.01
N ASP A 196 -8.78 -14.45 3.61
CA ASP A 196 -9.59 -13.50 2.84
C ASP A 196 -8.67 -12.74 1.88
N ASP A 197 -9.01 -12.68 0.59
CA ASP A 197 -8.20 -11.92 -0.36
C ASP A 197 -8.13 -10.44 0.06
N PRO A 198 -7.00 -9.75 -0.19
CA PRO A 198 -6.85 -8.35 0.16
C PRO A 198 -7.89 -7.50 -0.59
N VAL A 199 -8.55 -6.59 0.12
CA VAL A 199 -9.54 -5.70 -0.49
C VAL A 199 -8.82 -4.54 -1.14
N LYS A 200 -8.93 -4.41 -2.47
CA LYS A 200 -8.29 -3.35 -3.25
C LYS A 200 -9.28 -2.26 -3.68
N GLY A 201 -8.78 -1.04 -3.85
CA GLY A 201 -9.60 0.09 -4.31
C GLY A 201 -8.78 1.35 -4.57
N TYR A 202 -9.41 2.36 -5.15
CA TYR A 202 -8.85 3.71 -5.21
C TYR A 202 -9.19 4.45 -3.92
N ILE A 203 -8.17 5.02 -3.30
CA ILE A 203 -8.32 5.88 -2.12
C ILE A 203 -7.82 7.25 -2.51
N GLN A 204 -8.68 8.25 -2.41
CA GLN A 204 -8.28 9.65 -2.41
C GLN A 204 -8.49 10.24 -1.03
N THR A 205 -7.61 11.15 -0.63
CA THR A 205 -7.59 11.69 0.72
C THR A 205 -7.62 13.21 0.74
N VAL A 206 -8.18 13.76 1.81
CA VAL A 206 -8.10 15.18 2.10
C VAL A 206 -7.94 15.41 3.60
N ASN A 207 -7.06 16.35 3.94
CA ASN A 207 -6.71 16.65 5.31
C ASN A 207 -7.49 17.86 5.82
N ILE A 208 -8.38 17.62 6.78
CA ILE A 208 -9.24 18.61 7.41
C ILE A 208 -8.56 19.13 8.68
N MET A 209 -8.21 20.42 8.69
CA MET A 209 -7.58 21.06 9.84
C MET A 209 -8.63 21.54 10.87
N LYS A 210 -8.16 22.03 12.02
CA LYS A 210 -9.07 22.63 13.02
C LYS A 210 -9.70 23.89 12.42
N ALA A 211 -10.92 24.25 12.80
CA ALA A 211 -11.63 25.40 12.20
C ALA A 211 -10.87 26.75 12.26
N GLY A 212 -10.02 26.96 13.26
CA GLY A 212 -9.17 28.15 13.37
C GLY A 212 -7.87 28.13 12.55
N GLU A 213 -7.60 27.04 11.83
CA GLU A 213 -6.39 26.82 11.04
C GLU A 213 -6.69 26.96 9.54
N LYS A 214 -5.64 27.19 8.74
CA LYS A 214 -5.77 27.14 7.28
C LYS A 214 -6.30 25.75 6.87
N ASN A 215 -7.22 25.71 5.92
CA ASN A 215 -7.91 24.49 5.46
C ASN A 215 -8.82 23.85 6.52
N GLY A 216 -9.25 24.62 7.52
CA GLY A 216 -10.05 24.12 8.64
C GLY A 216 -11.55 24.36 8.57
N ASP A 217 -11.98 25.46 7.94
CA ASP A 217 -13.38 25.84 7.82
C ASP A 217 -13.59 26.89 6.71
N GLY A 218 -14.77 26.93 6.10
CA GLY A 218 -15.14 27.89 5.06
C GLY A 218 -14.31 27.78 3.77
N VAL A 219 -13.85 26.58 3.44
CA VAL A 219 -12.96 26.28 2.32
C VAL A 219 -13.47 25.10 1.50
N THR A 220 -13.07 25.03 0.24
CA THR A 220 -13.17 23.84 -0.60
C THR A 220 -11.78 23.26 -0.77
N LEU A 221 -11.66 21.96 -0.52
CA LEU A 221 -10.42 21.21 -0.58
C LEU A 221 -10.51 20.19 -1.72
N GLU A 222 -9.45 20.06 -2.50
CA GLU A 222 -9.32 19.04 -3.53
C GLU A 222 -8.86 17.73 -2.88
N PHE A 223 -9.34 16.61 -3.42
CA PHE A 223 -8.85 15.29 -3.05
C PHE A 223 -7.55 14.97 -3.81
N GLU A 224 -6.62 14.30 -3.12
CA GLU A 224 -5.32 13.83 -3.66
C GLU A 224 -5.23 12.31 -3.60
#